data_AF-A0A919LMP9-F1
#
_entry.id   AF-A0A919LMP9-F1
#
_cell.length_a   1.000
_cell.length_b   1.000
_cell.length_c   1.000
_cell.angle_alpha   90.00
_cell.angle_beta   90.00
_cell.angle_gamma   90.00
#
_symmetry.space_group_name_H-M   'P 1'
#
loop_
_entity.id
_entity.type
_entity.pdbx_description
1 polymer ?
#
loop_
_entity_poly.entity_id
_entity_poly.type
_entity_poly.pdbx_seq_one_letter_code
_entity_poly.pdbx_strand_id
1 'polypeptide(L)'
;MGTPFIAAMVGARLVLPGPHLDGDSLLQLLAAEKVTVGFGVPVIWAGLLAAMRRTEVRLPEFKRALVGGSALPPSMAEAFQRDYGIALTHARE
;
A
#
# COMPACT_ATOMS: atom_id res chain seq x y z
N MET A 1 -4.26 -4.77 13.91
CA MET A 1 -4.91 -3.48 14.29
C MET A 1 -4.07 -2.85 15.39
N GLY A 2 -3.68 -1.59 15.27
CA GLY A 2 -2.70 -0.95 16.18
C GLY A 2 -1.76 0.05 15.50
N THR A 3 -1.82 0.17 14.18
CA THR A 3 -0.93 1.00 13.38
C THR A 3 -0.87 2.47 13.82
N PRO A 4 -1.99 3.16 14.15
CA PRO A 4 -1.89 4.55 14.63
C PRO A 4 -1.12 4.68 15.95
N PHE A 5 -1.31 3.74 16.88
CA PHE A 5 -0.59 3.71 18.16
C PHE A 5 0.89 3.39 17.94
N ILE A 6 1.21 2.41 17.09
CA ILE A 6 2.60 2.06 16.74
C ILE A 6 3.30 3.24 16.08
N ALA A 7 2.63 3.91 15.14
CA ALA A 7 3.17 5.09 14.49
C ALA A 7 3.53 6.18 15.52
N ALA A 8 2.63 6.42 16.49
CA ALA A 8 2.90 7.36 17.58
C ALA A 8 4.08 6.90 18.47
N MET A 9 4.12 5.62 18.85
CA MET A 9 5.18 5.06 19.71
C MET A 9 6.58 5.19 19.09
N VAL A 10 6.71 5.07 17.76
CA VAL A 10 8.01 5.13 17.07
C VAL A 10 8.30 6.50 16.43
N GLY A 11 7.41 7.48 16.62
CA GLY A 11 7.54 8.81 16.00
C GLY A 11 7.43 8.79 14.48
N ALA A 12 6.71 7.82 13.90
CA ALA A 12 6.49 7.74 12.47
C ALA A 12 5.46 8.78 12.00
N ARG A 13 5.67 9.30 10.79
CA ARG A 13 4.69 10.12 10.09
C ARG A 13 3.48 9.26 9.71
N LEU A 14 2.27 9.70 10.06
CA LEU A 14 1.02 9.07 9.69
C LEU A 14 0.35 9.84 8.54
N VAL A 15 0.09 9.15 7.42
CA VAL A 15 -0.65 9.69 6.27
C VAL A 15 -2.04 9.06 6.25
N LEU A 16 -3.08 9.89 6.34
CA LEU A 16 -4.47 9.45 6.39
C LEU A 16 -5.15 9.79 5.05
N PRO A 17 -5.63 8.80 4.28
CA PRO A 17 -6.14 9.03 2.92
C PRO A 17 -7.53 9.67 2.85
N GLY A 18 -8.20 9.84 4.00
CA GLY A 18 -9.57 10.34 4.01
C GLY A 18 -10.53 9.43 3.22
N PRO A 19 -11.53 9.98 2.53
CA PRO A 19 -12.53 9.19 1.81
C PRO A 19 -12.07 8.67 0.44
N HIS A 20 -10.95 9.17 -0.11
CA HIS A 20 -10.52 8.87 -1.47
C HIS A 20 -9.62 7.63 -1.52
N LEU A 21 -10.27 6.47 -1.57
CA LEU A 21 -9.61 5.14 -1.52
C LEU A 21 -9.52 4.45 -2.89
N ASP A 22 -9.81 5.15 -3.98
CA ASP A 22 -9.59 4.63 -5.33
C ASP A 22 -8.10 4.60 -5.69
N GLY A 23 -7.75 3.79 -6.69
CA GLY A 23 -6.36 3.53 -7.05
C GLY A 23 -5.59 4.77 -7.51
N ASP A 24 -6.23 5.68 -8.25
CA ASP A 24 -5.57 6.86 -8.80
C ASP A 24 -5.30 7.88 -7.68
N SER A 25 -6.28 8.11 -6.79
CA SER A 25 -6.11 8.97 -5.60
C SER A 25 -5.02 8.44 -4.66
N LEU A 26 -4.99 7.12 -4.41
CA LEU A 26 -3.98 6.51 -3.55
C LEU A 26 -2.59 6.57 -4.19
N LEU A 27 -2.47 6.34 -5.50
CA LEU A 27 -1.19 6.44 -6.21
C LEU A 27 -0.60 7.85 -6.06
N GLN A 28 -1.41 8.88 -6.26
CA GLN A 28 -0.98 10.27 -6.09
C GLN A 28 -0.59 10.58 -4.65
N LEU A 29 -1.39 10.15 -3.67
CA LEU A 29 -1.10 10.38 -2.26
C LEU A 29 0.20 9.70 -1.81
N LEU A 30 0.40 8.43 -2.21
CA LEU A 30 1.62 7.68 -1.88
C LEU A 30 2.87 8.35 -2.47
N ALA A 31 2.78 8.85 -3.71
CA ALA A 31 3.88 9.55 -4.37
C ALA A 31 4.16 10.91 -3.73
N ALA A 32 3.13 11.72 -3.51
CA ALA A 32 3.25 13.05 -2.93
C ALA A 32 3.83 12.99 -1.51
N GLU A 33 3.39 12.02 -0.71
CA GLU A 33 3.78 11.91 0.69
C GLU A 33 4.97 10.97 0.94
N LYS A 34 5.56 10.42 -0.13
CA LYS A 34 6.71 9.51 -0.09
C LYS A 34 6.50 8.38 0.92
N VAL A 35 5.32 7.78 0.88
CA VAL A 35 4.93 6.75 1.85
C VAL A 35 5.84 5.54 1.69
N THR A 36 6.33 4.98 2.80
CA THR A 36 7.28 3.86 2.79
C THR A 36 6.65 2.52 3.11
N VAL A 37 5.56 2.53 3.89
CA VAL A 37 4.81 1.35 4.30
C VAL A 37 3.31 1.64 4.29
N GLY A 38 2.51 0.69 3.80
CA GLY A 38 1.06 0.81 3.74
C GLY A 38 0.33 -0.34 4.43
N PHE A 39 -0.90 -0.10 4.86
CA PHE A 39 -1.75 -1.09 5.51
C PHE A 39 -3.13 -1.03 4.87
N GLY A 40 -3.65 -2.17 4.44
CA GLY A 40 -4.89 -2.21 3.68
C GLY A 40 -5.41 -3.61 3.44
N VAL A 41 -6.53 -3.69 2.74
CA VAL A 41 -7.19 -4.94 2.33
C VAL A 41 -6.93 -5.22 0.85
N PRO A 42 -7.08 -6.46 0.35
CA PRO A 42 -6.76 -6.81 -1.03
C PRO A 42 -7.41 -5.93 -2.11
N VAL A 43 -8.64 -5.45 -1.89
CA VAL A 43 -9.34 -4.60 -2.87
C VAL A 43 -8.65 -3.25 -3.08
N ILE A 44 -8.06 -2.68 -2.02
CA ILE A 44 -7.29 -1.42 -2.10
C ILE A 44 -6.04 -1.62 -2.94
N TRP A 45 -5.31 -2.71 -2.69
CA TRP A 45 -4.10 -3.03 -3.43
C TRP A 45 -4.38 -3.40 -4.89
N ALA A 46 -5.53 -4.03 -5.18
CA ALA A 46 -5.98 -4.28 -6.54
C ALA A 46 -6.22 -2.95 -7.31
N GLY A 47 -6.90 -1.99 -6.68
CA GLY A 47 -7.10 -0.67 -7.25
C GLY A 47 -5.80 0.07 -7.52
N LEU A 48 -4.88 0.07 -6.55
CA LEU A 48 -3.56 0.68 -6.70
C LEU A 48 -2.76 0.01 -7.84
N LEU A 49 -2.75 -1.32 -7.92
CA LEU A 49 -2.05 -2.06 -8.98
C LEU A 49 -2.60 -1.70 -10.37
N ALA A 50 -3.92 -1.56 -10.50
CA ALA A 50 -4.54 -1.14 -11.74
C ALA A 50 -4.14 0.30 -12.14
N ALA A 51 -4.07 1.22 -11.18
CA ALA A 51 -3.59 2.59 -11.40
C ALA A 51 -2.11 2.64 -11.81
N MET A 52 -1.25 1.88 -11.12
CA MET A 52 0.18 1.79 -11.43
C MET A 52 0.47 1.16 -12.80
N ARG A 53 -0.40 0.27 -13.30
CA ARG A 53 -0.28 -0.32 -14.64
C ARG A 53 -0.69 0.64 -15.74
N ARG A 54 -1.63 1.54 -15.46
CA ARG A 54 -2.14 2.53 -16.42
C ARG A 54 -1.26 3.77 -16.55
N THR A 55 -0.31 3.97 -15.63
CA THR A 55 0.46 5.22 -15.53
C THR A 55 1.96 4.97 -15.48
N GLU A 56 2.73 6.02 -15.80
CA GLU A 56 4.20 6.01 -15.64
C GLU A 56 4.64 6.41 -14.23
N VAL A 57 3.69 6.77 -13.35
CA VAL A 57 4.00 7.13 -11.96
C VAL A 57 4.63 5.92 -11.26
N ARG A 58 5.70 6.18 -10.51
CA ARG A 58 6.41 5.18 -9.71
C ARG A 58 6.40 5.61 -8.25
N LEU A 59 6.52 4.62 -7.38
CA LEU A 59 6.55 4.81 -5.93
C LEU A 59 7.90 4.32 -5.39
N PRO A 60 9.02 5.03 -5.66
CA PRO A 60 10.34 4.54 -5.28
C PRO A 60 10.51 4.39 -3.77
N GLU A 61 9.78 5.14 -2.94
CA GLU A 61 9.84 5.05 -1.47
C GLU A 61 8.95 3.95 -0.90
N PHE A 62 7.85 3.59 -1.56
CA PHE A 62 6.88 2.61 -1.07
C PHE A 62 7.45 1.21 -1.27
N LYS A 63 7.90 0.56 -0.19
CA LYS A 63 8.59 -0.74 -0.28
C LYS A 63 7.77 -1.93 0.21
N ARG A 64 6.84 -1.68 1.13
CA ARG A 64 6.14 -2.76 1.85
C ARG A 64 4.68 -2.42 2.08
N ALA A 65 3.82 -3.41 1.94
CA ALA A 65 2.41 -3.28 2.26
C ALA A 65 1.95 -4.50 3.08
N LEU A 66 1.23 -4.24 4.17
CA LEU A 66 0.58 -5.26 4.97
C LEU A 66 -0.87 -5.42 4.51
N VAL A 67 -1.25 -6.67 4.28
CA VAL A 67 -2.55 -7.06 3.76
C VAL A 67 -3.31 -7.82 4.83
N GLY A 68 -4.38 -7.22 5.36
CA GLY A 68 -5.25 -7.83 6.36
C GLY A 68 -6.68 -8.04 5.85
N GLY A 69 -7.54 -8.60 6.70
CA GLY A 69 -8.99 -8.68 6.50
C GLY A 69 -9.48 -9.80 5.55
N SER A 70 -8.64 -10.25 4.62
CA SER A 70 -8.96 -11.40 3.76
C SER A 70 -7.69 -12.00 3.15
N ALA A 71 -7.85 -13.07 2.37
CA ALA A 71 -6.73 -13.73 1.70
C ALA A 71 -6.04 -12.81 0.69
N LEU A 72 -4.71 -12.75 0.75
CA LEU A 72 -3.87 -12.10 -0.26
C LEU A 72 -3.66 -13.05 -1.44
N PRO A 73 -4.14 -12.73 -2.66
CA PRO A 73 -3.86 -13.54 -3.83
C PRO A 73 -2.35 -13.59 -4.14
N PRO A 74 -1.74 -14.78 -4.31
CA PRO A 74 -0.31 -14.89 -4.60
C PRO A 74 0.12 -14.10 -5.85
N SER A 75 -0.70 -14.15 -6.90
CA SER A 75 -0.46 -13.42 -8.15
C SER A 75 -0.42 -11.90 -7.97
N MET A 76 -1.15 -11.35 -7.01
CA MET A 76 -1.10 -9.93 -6.67
C MET A 76 0.23 -9.60 -6.00
N ALA A 77 0.65 -10.39 -5.02
CA ALA A 77 1.93 -10.19 -4.34
C ALA A 77 3.12 -10.29 -5.31
N GLU A 78 3.10 -11.28 -6.20
CA GLU A 78 4.12 -11.44 -7.25
C GLU A 78 4.15 -10.26 -8.23
N ALA A 79 3.00 -9.75 -8.67
CA ALA A 79 2.94 -8.61 -9.56
C ALA A 79 3.54 -7.35 -8.92
N PHE A 80 3.18 -7.05 -7.66
CA PHE A 80 3.77 -5.92 -6.94
C PHE A 80 5.28 -6.07 -6.76
N GLN A 81 5.75 -7.26 -6.41
CA GLN A 81 7.17 -7.49 -6.19
C GLN A 81 7.98 -7.44 -7.49
N ARG A 82 7.53 -8.15 -8.53
CA ARG A 82 8.25 -8.27 -9.80
C ARG A 82 8.24 -6.96 -10.59
N ASP A 83 7.08 -6.30 -10.68
CA ASP A 83 6.90 -5.17 -11.58
C ASP A 83 7.25 -3.83 -10.89
N TYR A 84 7.17 -3.77 -9.56
CA TYR A 84 7.33 -2.52 -8.80
C TYR A 84 8.26 -2.60 -7.58
N GLY A 85 8.81 -3.78 -7.25
CA GLY A 85 9.69 -3.96 -6.09
C GLY A 85 9.01 -3.73 -4.74
N ILE A 86 7.69 -3.93 -4.66
CA ILE A 86 6.89 -3.74 -3.46
C ILE A 86 6.53 -5.11 -2.86
N ALA A 87 6.92 -5.34 -1.62
CA ALA A 87 6.59 -6.58 -0.92
C ALA A 87 5.21 -6.49 -0.25
N LEU A 88 4.26 -7.31 -0.68
CA LEU A 88 2.98 -7.50 0.00
C LEU A 88 3.09 -8.66 0.99
N THR A 89 2.81 -8.40 2.26
CA THR A 89 2.84 -9.40 3.32
C THR A 89 1.43 -9.59 3.88
N HIS A 90 0.94 -10.83 3.87
CA HIS A 90 -0.31 -11.17 4.54
C HIS A 90 -0.12 -11.09 6.05
N ALA A 91 -0.99 -10.32 6.73
CA ALA A 91 -1.02 -10.28 8.17
C ALA A 91 -1.66 -11.58 8.68
N ARG A 92 -0.82 -12.59 8.93
CA ARG A 92 -1.20 -13.79 9.68
C ARG A 92 -1.28 -13.44 11.16
N GLU A 93 -2.21 -14.07 11.87
CA GLU A 93 -2.30 -14.00 13.33
C GLU A 93 -1.02 -14.52 13.99
#